data_AF-A0A914MZJ4-F1
#
_entry.id   AF-A0A914MZJ4-F1
#
_cell.length_a   1.000
_cell.length_b   1.000
_cell.length_c   1.000
_cell.angle_alpha   90.00
_cell.angle_beta   90.00
_cell.angle_gamma   90.00
#
_symmetry.space_group_name_H-M   'P 1'
#
loop_
_entity.id
_entity.type
_entity.pdbx_description
1 polymer ?
#
loop_
_entity_poly.entity_id
_entity_poly.type
_entity_poly.pdbx_seq_one_letter_code
_entity_poly.pdbx_strand_id
1 'polypeptide(L)' 'MASQVTGKVVMPHKEQKRRLKAQPITEEMKNFKVYCHLRRVRADARMKGKRDKKAKEAADEGLGKGGR' A
#
# COMPACT_ATOMS: atom_id res chain seq x y z
N MET A 1 15.90 43.33 25.93
CA MET A 1 14.79 43.80 25.07
C MET A 1 14.06 42.58 24.55
N ALA A 2 12.75 42.51 24.79
CA ALA A 2 11.89 41.44 24.28
C ALA A 2 10.92 42.05 23.25
N SER A 3 10.74 41.40 22.11
CA SER A 3 9.82 41.85 21.05
C SER A 3 8.95 40.69 20.57
N GLN A 4 7.71 41.01 20.17
CA GLN A 4 6.79 40.04 19.60
C GLN A 4 7.20 39.75 18.15
N VAL A 5 7.48 38.48 17.84
CA VAL A 5 7.76 38.04 16.47
C VAL A 5 6.45 38.02 15.69
N THR A 6 6.24 39.00 14.82
CA THR A 6 5.05 39.09 13.96
C THR A 6 5.34 38.47 12.58
N GLY A 7 4.65 37.37 12.29
CA GLY A 7 4.78 36.61 11.05
C GLY A 7 4.22 35.20 11.24
N LYS A 8 3.62 34.61 10.20
CA LYS A 8 2.97 33.28 10.29
C LYS A 8 3.94 32.13 10.56
N VAL A 9 5.26 32.38 10.55
CA VAL A 9 6.32 31.38 10.57
C VAL A 9 7.43 31.81 11.52
N VAL A 10 7.22 31.63 12.82
CA VAL A 10 8.27 31.79 13.86
C VAL A 10 9.34 30.69 13.70
N MET A 11 8.98 29.54 13.13
CA MET A 11 9.90 28.46 12.77
C MET A 11 9.41 27.77 11.48
N PRO A 12 10.16 27.79 10.37
CA PRO A 12 9.73 27.17 9.12
C PRO A 12 9.77 25.65 9.21
N HIS A 13 8.69 24.99 8.81
CA HIS A 13 8.68 23.53 8.65
C HIS A 13 9.59 23.15 7.48
N LYS A 14 10.74 22.54 7.79
CA LYS A 14 11.64 21.97 6.78
C LYS A 14 11.36 20.48 6.69
N GLU A 15 11.05 20.00 5.49
CA GLU A 15 10.97 18.55 5.23
C GLU A 15 12.34 17.91 5.38
N GLN A 16 12.65 17.44 6.59
CA GLN A 16 13.88 16.71 6.87
C GLN A 16 13.69 15.25 6.48
N LYS A 17 14.38 14.81 5.41
CA LYS A 17 14.45 13.39 5.05
C LYS A 17 15.49 12.69 5.93
N ARG A 18 15.05 11.71 6.72
CA ARG A 18 15.95 10.87 7.52
C ARG A 18 16.84 10.03 6.60
N ARG A 19 18.15 10.26 6.65
CA ARG A 19 19.14 9.39 5.99
C ARG A 19 19.40 8.18 6.89
N LEU A 20 19.00 7.00 6.41
CA LEU A 20 19.26 5.73 7.10
C LEU A 20 20.71 5.29 6.85
N LYS A 21 21.36 4.74 7.89
CA LYS A 21 22.66 4.06 7.74
C LYS A 21 22.45 2.71 7.04
N ALA A 22 23.50 2.21 6.39
CA ALA A 22 23.49 0.88 5.80
C ALA A 22 23.31 -0.17 6.91
N GLN A 23 22.30 -1.03 6.75
CA GLN A 23 22.02 -2.15 7.64
C GLN A 23 22.33 -3.47 6.92
N PRO A 24 22.70 -4.53 7.64
CA PRO A 24 22.90 -5.84 7.04
C PRO A 24 21.60 -6.35 6.39
N ILE A 25 21.73 -6.99 5.23
CA ILE A 25 20.59 -7.53 4.49
C ILE A 25 20.16 -8.84 5.16
N THR A 26 18.98 -8.86 5.76
CA THR A 26 18.31 -10.04 6.31
C THR A 26 17.93 -11.05 5.21
N GLU A 27 17.79 -12.33 5.56
CA GLU A 27 17.40 -13.38 4.61
C GLU A 27 16.04 -13.13 3.93
N GLU A 28 15.08 -12.58 4.66
CA GLU A 28 13.77 -12.21 4.12
C GLU A 28 13.89 -11.16 2.99
N MET A 29 14.71 -10.13 3.19
CA MET A 29 14.98 -9.11 2.18
C MET A 29 15.66 -9.68 0.92
N LYS A 30 16.48 -10.73 1.07
CA LYS A 30 17.09 -11.43 -0.08
C LYS A 30 16.07 -12.25 -0.86
N ASN A 31 15.19 -12.94 -0.15
CA ASN A 31 14.18 -13.82 -0.75
C ASN A 31 12.98 -13.04 -1.30
N PHE A 32 12.85 -11.76 -0.96
CA PHE A 32 11.75 -10.91 -1.41
C PHE A 32 11.88 -10.52 -2.89
N LYS A 33 11.05 -11.15 -3.74
CA LYS A 33 10.96 -10.86 -5.17
C LYS A 33 10.15 -9.58 -5.44
N VAL A 34 10.79 -8.42 -5.28
CA VAL A 34 10.17 -7.09 -5.42
C VAL A 34 9.40 -6.93 -6.74
N TYR A 35 10.01 -7.32 -7.87
CA TYR A 35 9.39 -7.17 -9.19
C TYR A 35 8.09 -7.97 -9.33
N CYS A 36 8.10 -9.22 -8.88
CA CYS A 36 6.92 -10.09 -8.89
C CYS A 36 5.83 -9.52 -7.98
N HIS A 37 6.19 -9.02 -6.80
CA HIS A 37 5.25 -8.41 -5.87
C HIS A 37 4.57 -7.17 -6.48
N LEU A 38 5.33 -6.24 -7.05
CA LEU A 38 4.77 -5.05 -7.71
C LEU A 38 3.83 -5.42 -8.86
N ARG A 39 4.16 -6.45 -9.64
CA ARG A 39 3.30 -6.92 -10.74
C ARG A 39 1.99 -7.54 -10.22
N ARG A 40 2.05 -8.31 -9.13
CA ARG A 40 0.86 -8.86 -8.46
C ARG A 40 -0.04 -7.75 -7.95
N VAL A 41 0.49 -6.79 -7.20
CA VAL A 41 -0.27 -5.64 -6.66
C VAL A 41 -0.99 -4.87 -7.77
N ARG A 42 -0.32 -4.60 -8.89
CA ARG A 42 -0.94 -3.93 -10.05
C ARG A 42 -2.03 -4.78 -10.70
N ALA A 43 -1.82 -6.09 -10.82
CA ALA A 43 -2.82 -7.00 -11.35
C ALA A 43 -4.04 -7.09 -10.43
N ASP A 44 -3.82 -7.11 -9.11
CA ASP A 44 -4.89 -7.17 -8.12
C ASP A 44 -5.73 -5.89 -8.12
N ALA A 45 -5.09 -4.72 -8.19
CA ALA A 45 -5.80 -3.44 -8.35
C ALA A 45 -6.66 -3.41 -9.62
N ARG A 46 -6.15 -3.94 -10.75
CA ARG A 46 -6.89 -4.01 -12.02
C ARG A 46 -8.04 -5.02 -11.99
N MET A 47 -7.83 -6.18 -11.36
CA MET A 47 -8.73 -7.32 -11.45
C MET A 47 -9.74 -7.40 -10.31
N LYS A 48 -9.63 -6.54 -9.29
CA LYS A 48 -10.53 -6.50 -8.13
C LYS A 48 -12.01 -6.57 -8.53
N GLY A 49 -12.49 -5.64 -9.35
CA GLY A 49 -13.91 -5.62 -9.75
C GLY A 49 -14.37 -6.87 -10.52
N LYS A 50 -13.52 -7.44 -11.37
CA LYS A 50 -13.83 -8.70 -12.08
C LYS A 50 -13.87 -9.89 -11.12
N ARG A 51 -12.98 -9.93 -10.13
CA ARG A 51 -12.95 -10.98 -9.11
C ARG A 51 -14.14 -10.86 -8.16
N ASP A 52 -14.49 -9.66 -7.73
CA ASP A 52 -15.65 -9.40 -6.89
C ASP A 52 -16.94 -9.77 -7.62
N LYS A 53 -17.07 -9.39 -8.89
CA LYS A 53 -18.20 -9.79 -9.75
C LYS A 53 -18.28 -11.31 -9.89
N LYS A 54 -17.16 -11.98 -10.23
CA LYS A 54 -17.11 -13.44 -10.38
C LYS A 54 -17.41 -14.16 -9.06
N ALA A 55 -16.95 -13.63 -7.93
CA ALA A 55 -17.24 -14.19 -6.61
C ALA A 55 -18.74 -14.09 -6.28
N LYS A 56 -19.38 -12.97 -6.64
CA LYS A 56 -20.82 -12.78 -6.48
C LYS A 56 -21.62 -13.74 -7.38
N GLU A 57 -21.27 -13.83 -8.66
CA GLU A 57 -21.91 -14.76 -9.61
C GLU A 57 -21.74 -16.23 -9.16
N ALA A 58 -20.56 -16.61 -8.66
CA ALA A 58 -20.33 -17.95 -8.14
C ALA A 58 -21.14 -18.25 -6.86
N ALA A 59 -21.35 -17.25 -6.01
CA ALA A 59 -22.22 -17.39 -4.84
C ALA A 59 -23.70 -17.54 -5.26
N ASP A 60 -24.15 -16.75 -6.23
CA ASP A 60 -25.52 -16.82 -6.77
C ASP A 60 -25.79 -18.14 -7.51
N GLU A 61 -24.83 -18.65 -8.30
CA GLU A 61 -24.92 -19.97 -8.96
C GLU A 61 -24.82 -21.14 -7.97
N GLY A 62 -24.01 -20.99 -6.92
CA GLY A 62 -23.89 -21.98 -5.84
C GLY A 62 -25.19 -22.18 -5.06
N LEU A 63 -25.99 -21.11 -4.90
CA LEU A 63 -27.32 -21.18 -4.28
C LEU A 63 -28.37 -21.87 -5.17
N GLY A 64 -28.19 -21.84 -6.50
CA GLY A 64 -29.11 -22.47 -7.47
C GLY A 64 -28.87 -23.95 -7.77
N LYS A 65 -27.75 -24.52 -7.32
CA LYS A 65 -27.38 -25.94 -7.54
C LYS A 65 -27.41 -26.82 -6.28
N GLY A 66 -28.06 -26.36 -5.20
CA GLY A 66 -28.33 -27.15 -4.00
C GLY A 66 -29.56 -28.06 -4.09
N GLY A 67 -29.94 -28.49 -5.30
CA GLY A 67 -31.17 -29.24 -5.57
C GLY A 67 -31.04 -30.15 -6.79
N ARG A 68 -30.10 -31.10 -6.73
CA ARG A 68 -30.15 -32.43 -7.35
C ARG A 68 -28.92 -33.23 -6.96
#